data_AF-A0A6S7K3A7-F1
#
_entry.id   AF-A0A6S7K3A7-F1
#
_cell.length_a   1.000
_cell.length_b   1.000
_cell.length_c   1.000
_cell.angle_alpha   90.00
_cell.angle_beta   90.00
_cell.angle_gamma   90.00
#
_symmetry.space_group_name_H-M   'P 1'
#
loop_
_entity.id
_entity.type
_entity.pdbx_description
1 polymer ?
#
loop_
_entity_poly.entity_id
_entity_poly.type
_entity_poly.pdbx_seq_one_letter_code
_entity_poly.pdbx_strand_id
1 'polypeptide(L)'
;MCVFLGTNDGEDLPSELLSAIFDRVEKKQFKTGPDNLDAIYKYEKQILGKVPWTTLALPHRQLRQVTTLYEIQHGGKKKEKPHHRVVFLFNDMIV
;
A
#
# COMPACT_ATOMS: atom_id res chain seq x y z
N MET A 1 -0.30 32.06 -8.07
CA MET A 1 -1.56 31.99 -8.83
C MET A 1 -1.32 31.07 -10.03
N CYS A 2 -2.02 29.95 -10.13
CA CYS A 2 -1.90 29.05 -11.27
C CYS A 2 -2.75 29.63 -12.41
N VAL A 3 -2.15 29.98 -13.55
CA VAL A 3 -2.87 30.56 -14.69
C VAL A 3 -2.86 29.53 -15.81
N PHE A 4 -4.03 29.00 -16.16
CA PHE A 4 -4.19 28.09 -17.29
C PHE A 4 -4.57 28.92 -18.52
N LEU A 5 -3.54 29.38 -19.23
CA LEU A 5 -3.67 30.25 -20.40
C LEU A 5 -4.01 29.44 -21.66
N GLY A 6 -5.00 29.88 -22.42
CA GLY A 6 -5.33 29.34 -23.76
C GLY A 6 -5.85 27.89 -23.81
N THR A 7 -6.16 27.26 -22.68
CA THR A 7 -6.68 25.87 -22.61
C THR A 7 -8.17 25.74 -22.92
N ASN A 8 -8.91 26.84 -23.07
CA ASN A 8 -10.32 26.85 -23.44
C ASN A 8 -10.49 27.42 -24.86
N ASP A 9 -10.17 26.62 -25.89
CA ASP A 9 -10.24 27.02 -27.30
C ASP A 9 -9.48 28.33 -27.62
N GLY A 10 -8.33 28.54 -26.97
CA GLY A 10 -7.50 29.75 -27.12
C GLY A 10 -7.82 30.87 -26.12
N GLU A 11 -8.84 30.70 -25.28
CA GLU A 11 -9.14 31.59 -24.16
C GLU A 11 -8.65 31.02 -22.81
N ASP A 12 -8.55 31.91 -21.83
CA ASP A 12 -8.14 31.58 -20.47
C ASP A 12 -9.31 31.04 -19.66
N LEU A 13 -9.02 30.08 -18.78
CA LEU A 13 -10.00 29.62 -17.80
C LEU A 13 -10.31 30.73 -16.78
N PRO A 14 -11.59 30.94 -16.40
CA PRO A 14 -11.94 31.96 -15.42
C PRO A 14 -11.17 31.80 -14.10
N SER A 15 -10.54 32.87 -13.63
CA SER A 15 -9.73 32.88 -12.41
C SER A 15 -10.52 32.41 -11.18
N GLU A 16 -11.80 32.77 -11.10
CA GLU A 16 -12.71 32.35 -10.03
C GLU A 16 -12.95 30.83 -10.03
N LEU A 17 -13.04 30.20 -11.21
CA LEU A 17 -13.21 28.76 -11.33
C LEU A 17 -11.96 28.03 -10.82
N LEU A 18 -10.78 28.50 -11.21
CA LEU A 18 -9.50 27.94 -10.75
C LEU A 18 -9.31 28.10 -9.25
N SER A 19 -9.65 29.29 -8.72
CA SER A 19 -9.64 29.55 -7.27
C SER A 19 -10.61 28.63 -6.52
N ALA A 20 -11.83 28.46 -7.04
CA ALA A 20 -12.83 27.61 -6.41
C ALA A 20 -12.45 26.12 -6.45
N ILE A 21 -11.82 25.64 -7.53
CA ILE A 21 -11.29 24.28 -7.61
C ILE A 21 -10.15 24.12 -6.61
N PHE A 22 -9.20 25.06 -6.57
CA PHE A 22 -8.09 25.05 -5.64
C PHE A 22 -8.58 24.96 -4.19
N ASP A 23 -9.47 25.86 -3.78
CA ASP A 23 -10.02 25.90 -2.43
C ASP A 23 -10.72 24.58 -2.05
N ARG A 24 -11.41 23.94 -3.00
CA ARG A 24 -12.09 22.65 -2.76
C ARG A 24 -11.10 21.51 -2.58
N VAL A 25 -10.06 21.46 -3.41
CA VAL A 25 -9.02 20.42 -3.34
C VAL A 25 -8.16 20.59 -2.09
N GLU A 26 -7.86 21.83 -1.72
CA GLU A 26 -7.14 22.15 -0.48
C GLU A 26 -7.97 21.77 0.76
N LYS A 27 -9.27 22.09 0.77
CA LYS A 27 -10.18 21.70 1.86
C LYS A 27 -10.38 20.19 1.95
N LYS A 28 -10.44 19.49 0.82
CA LYS A 28 -10.67 18.05 0.77
C LYS A 28 -9.81 17.39 -0.32
N GLN A 29 -8.72 16.80 0.12
CA GLN A 29 -7.88 15.98 -0.75
C GLN A 29 -8.70 14.83 -1.36
N PHE A 30 -8.56 14.65 -2.67
CA PHE A 30 -9.04 13.44 -3.33
C PHE A 30 -8.26 12.23 -2.82
N LYS A 31 -8.96 11.29 -2.20
CA LYS A 31 -8.42 10.01 -1.78
C LYS A 31 -9.16 8.91 -2.52
N THR A 32 -8.42 7.90 -2.96
CA THR A 32 -9.01 6.66 -3.43
C THR A 32 -9.81 6.01 -2.30
N GLY A 33 -10.90 5.32 -2.65
CA GLY A 33 -11.64 4.53 -1.67
C GLY A 33 -10.77 3.41 -1.09
N PRO A 34 -11.15 2.85 0.08
CA PRO A 34 -10.38 1.78 0.69
C PRO A 34 -10.34 0.56 -0.23
N ASP A 35 -9.15 0.02 -0.45
CA ASP A 35 -8.94 -1.17 -1.26
C ASP A 35 -8.36 -2.34 -0.44
N ASN A 36 -8.30 -3.52 -1.07
CA ASN A 36 -7.72 -4.71 -0.42
C ASN A 36 -6.21 -4.57 -0.21
N LEU A 37 -5.55 -3.62 -0.89
CA LEU A 37 -4.10 -3.41 -0.83
C LEU A 37 -3.73 -2.49 0.33
N ASP A 38 -4.62 -1.63 0.82
CA ASP A 38 -4.39 -0.71 1.93
C ASP A 38 -3.92 -1.44 3.19
N ALA A 39 -4.49 -2.61 3.47
CA ALA A 39 -4.06 -3.47 4.57
C ALA A 39 -2.64 -4.00 4.33
N ILE A 40 -2.34 -4.42 3.10
CA ILE A 40 -1.03 -4.95 2.70
C ILE A 40 0.03 -3.85 2.79
N TYR A 41 -0.26 -2.64 2.31
CA TYR A 41 0.62 -1.47 2.44
C TYR A 41 0.94 -1.12 3.90
N LYS A 42 -0.02 -1.31 4.83
CA LYS A 42 0.23 -1.11 6.26
C LYS A 42 1.22 -2.14 6.81
N TYR A 43 1.07 -3.41 6.46
CA TYR A 43 1.99 -4.47 6.90
C TYR A 43 3.37 -4.35 6.27
N GLU A 44 3.45 -4.00 4.98
CA GLU A 44 4.70 -3.81 4.26
C GLU A 44 5.58 -2.75 4.94
N LYS A 45 4.98 -1.67 5.46
CA LYS A 45 5.70 -0.63 6.23
C LYS A 45 6.19 -1.10 7.60
N GLN A 46 5.57 -2.13 8.19
CA GLN A 46 5.96 -2.68 9.50
C GLN A 46 7.04 -3.75 9.39
N ILE A 47 7.19 -4.38 8.23
CA ILE A 47 8.22 -5.38 7.98
C ILE A 47 9.57 -4.67 7.86
N LEU A 48 10.44 -4.89 8.84
CA LEU A 48 11.80 -4.38 8.84
C LEU A 48 12.73 -5.40 8.16
N GLY A 49 13.54 -4.91 7.21
CA GLY A 49 14.51 -5.72 6.47
C GLY A 49 14.23 -5.77 4.97
N LYS A 50 15.23 -6.18 4.19
CA LYS A 50 15.06 -6.40 2.75
C LYS A 50 14.25 -7.68 2.56
N VAL A 51 12.96 -7.57 2.25
CA VAL A 51 12.25 -8.62 1.50
C VAL A 51 12.81 -8.54 0.08
N PRO A 52 13.77 -9.40 -0.33
CA PRO A 52 14.59 -9.12 -1.51
C PRO A 52 13.84 -9.28 -2.84
N TRP A 53 12.61 -9.80 -2.80
CA TRP A 53 12.01 -10.43 -3.98
C TRP A 53 10.70 -9.78 -4.48
N THR A 54 10.00 -8.96 -3.70
CA THR A 54 8.65 -8.51 -4.14
C THR A 54 8.10 -7.35 -3.34
N THR A 55 7.59 -6.33 -4.04
CA THR A 55 6.52 -5.47 -3.54
C THR A 55 5.34 -6.35 -3.11
N LEU A 56 4.88 -6.20 -1.86
CA LEU A 56 3.78 -7.01 -1.34
C LEU A 56 2.42 -6.51 -1.87
N ALA A 57 2.27 -5.20 -2.05
CA ALA A 57 1.02 -4.60 -2.52
C ALA A 57 0.86 -4.65 -4.06
N LEU A 58 0.79 -5.85 -4.64
CA LEU A 58 0.47 -6.04 -6.06
C LEU A 58 -1.04 -6.09 -6.29
N PRO A 59 -1.58 -5.55 -7.40
CA PRO A 59 -3.04 -5.50 -7.64
C PRO A 59 -3.76 -6.86 -7.59
N HIS A 60 -3.09 -7.94 -7.96
CA HIS A 60 -3.64 -9.30 -7.96
C HIS A 60 -3.38 -10.06 -6.65
N ARG A 61 -2.60 -9.48 -5.73
CA ARG A 61 -2.20 -10.13 -4.49
C ARG A 61 -3.21 -9.81 -3.40
N GLN A 62 -3.72 -10.88 -2.78
CA GLN A 62 -4.75 -10.82 -1.75
C GLN A 62 -4.21 -11.47 -0.48
N LEU A 63 -4.07 -10.68 0.58
CA LEU A 63 -3.75 -11.21 1.90
C LEU A 63 -4.95 -11.98 2.43
N ARG A 64 -4.77 -13.27 2.69
CA ARG A 64 -5.80 -14.16 3.24
C ARG A 64 -5.72 -14.24 4.76
N GLN A 65 -4.52 -14.37 5.31
CA GLN A 65 -4.33 -14.55 6.75
C GLN A 65 -2.95 -14.08 7.22
N VAL A 66 -2.89 -13.56 8.44
CA VAL A 66 -1.63 -13.32 9.18
C VAL A 66 -1.69 -14.18 10.44
N THR A 67 -0.68 -15.01 10.67
CA THR A 67 -0.66 -15.92 11.84
C THR A 67 0.76 -16.17 12.33
N THR A 68 0.92 -16.63 13.57
CA THR A 68 2.23 -16.98 14.14
C THR A 68 2.38 -18.49 14.13
N LEU A 69 3.42 -18.99 13.47
CA LEU A 69 3.77 -20.40 13.42
C LEU A 69 5.11 -20.67 14.11
N TYR A 70 5.33 -21.94 14.44
CA TYR A 70 6.59 -22.43 14.97
C TYR A 70 7.40 -23.09 13.86
N GLU A 71 8.60 -22.58 13.61
CA GLU A 71 9.49 -23.18 12.62
C GLU A 71 10.10 -24.49 13.17
N ILE A 72 9.92 -25.58 12.43
CA ILE A 72 10.48 -26.90 12.75
C ILE A 72 11.59 -27.21 11.73
N GLN A 73 12.82 -27.37 12.22
CA GLN A 73 13.99 -27.70 11.38
C GLN A 73 13.98 -29.21 11.05
N HIS A 74 13.97 -29.56 9.77
CA HIS A 74 13.99 -30.95 9.32
C HIS A 74 15.41 -31.53 9.47
N GLY A 75 15.58 -32.61 10.25
CA GLY A 75 16.85 -33.34 10.39
C GLY A 75 17.86 -32.79 11.41
N GLY A 76 17.51 -31.76 12.19
CA GLY A 76 18.37 -31.20 13.25
C GLY A 76 17.99 -31.64 14.66
N LYS A 77 18.91 -31.49 15.64
CA LYS A 77 18.59 -31.65 17.07
C LYS A 77 17.41 -30.73 17.42
N LYS A 78 16.39 -31.25 18.12
CA LYS A 78 15.29 -30.45 18.67
C LYS A 78 15.87 -29.26 19.42
N LYS A 79 15.67 -28.04 18.91
CA LYS A 79 15.99 -26.84 19.68
C LYS A 79 15.07 -26.81 20.91
N GLU A 80 15.64 -26.44 22.06
CA GLU A 80 14.91 -26.33 23.34
C GLU A 80 13.77 -25.30 23.30
N LYS A 81 13.85 -24.32 22.38
CA LYS A 81 12.83 -23.29 22.20
C LYS A 81 12.39 -23.21 20.74
N PRO A 82 11.09 -23.38 20.43
CA PRO A 82 10.59 -23.26 19.07
C PRO A 82 10.67 -21.79 18.62
N HIS A 83 11.08 -21.57 17.38
CA HIS A 83 11.24 -20.23 16.82
C HIS A 83 9.88 -19.73 16.33
N HIS A 84 9.35 -18.68 16.98
CA HIS A 84 8.13 -18.01 16.54
C HIS A 84 8.40 -17.22 15.27
N ARG A 85 7.59 -17.45 14.23
CA ARG A 85 7.58 -16.63 13.02
C ARG A 85 6.18 -16.12 12.75
N VAL A 86 6.08 -14.84 12.44
CA VAL A 86 4.87 -14.27 11.84
C VAL A 86 4.87 -14.64 10.37
N VAL A 87 3.77 -15.19 9.90
CA VAL A 87 3.57 -15.70 8.55
C VAL A 87 2.39 -14.97 7.91
N PHE A 88 2.60 -14.48 6.69
CA PHE A 88 1.62 -13.82 5.84
C PHE A 88 1.24 -14.78 4.72
N LEU A 89 -0.03 -15.20 4.71
CA LEU A 89 -0.59 -16.06 3.67
C LEU A 89 -1.28 -15.20 2.62
N PHE A 90 -0.74 -15.20 1.41
CA PHE A 90 -1.36 -14.60 0.23
C PHE A 90 -2.01 -15.69 -0.65
N ASN A 91 -2.75 -15.26 -1.67
CA ASN A 91 -3.30 -16.16 -2.68
C ASN A 91 -2.23 -16.81 -3.58
N ASP A 92 -1.08 -16.16 -3.75
CA ASP A 92 -0.01 -16.58 -4.67
C ASP A 92 1.31 -16.94 -3.96
N MET A 93 1.46 -16.65 -2.67
CA MET A 93 2.68 -16.91 -1.91
C MET A 93 2.48 -16.95 -0.39
N ILE A 94 3.50 -17.39 0.34
CA ILE A 94 3.61 -17.34 1.79
C ILE A 94 4.91 -16.61 2.15
N VAL A 95 4.82 -15.62 3.03
CA VAL A 95 5.95 -14.81 3.50
C VAL A 95 6.13 -14.96 5.00
#